data_AF-A0A380U630-F1
#
_entry.id   AF-A0A380U630-F1
#
_cell.length_a   1.000
_cell.length_b   1.000
_cell.length_c   1.000
_cell.angle_alpha   90.00
_cell.angle_beta   90.00
_cell.angle_gamma   90.00
#
_symmetry.space_group_name_H-M   'P 1'
#
loop_
_entity.id
_entity.type
_entity.pdbx_description
1 polymer ?
#
loop_
_entity_poly.entity_id
_entity_poly.type
_entity_poly.pdbx_seq_one_letter_code
_entity_poly.pdbx_strand_id
1 'polypeptide(L)' 'MHKFTQSYIDKLKPTGEQYEISLGFRLFVVVSAKGVKSYRYKYTDLTTKARKKKISLARTL' A
#
# COMPACT_ATOMS: atom_id res chain seq x y z
N MET A 1 5.46 -17.98 5.80
CA MET A 1 4.65 -17.07 4.95
C MET A 1 3.19 -17.25 5.36
N HIS A 2 2.56 -16.27 6.01
CA HIS A 2 1.15 -16.40 6.38
C HIS A 2 0.31 -16.22 5.10
N LYS A 3 -0.35 -17.28 4.62
CA LYS A 3 -1.28 -17.18 3.49
C LYS A 3 -2.52 -16.44 3.97
N PHE A 4 -2.76 -15.25 3.43
CA PHE A 4 -4.04 -14.56 3.58
C PHE A 4 -5.06 -15.24 2.68
N THR A 5 -6.17 -15.68 3.26
CA THR A 5 -7.28 -16.31 2.54
C THR A 5 -8.35 -15.27 2.23
N GLN A 6 -9.17 -15.54 1.20
CA GLN A 6 -10.34 -14.71 0.92
C GLN A 6 -11.27 -14.61 2.13
N SER A 7 -11.43 -15.71 2.88
CA SER A 7 -12.21 -15.74 4.12
C SER A 7 -11.71 -14.80 5.22
N TYR A 8 -10.41 -14.47 5.24
CA TYR A 8 -9.88 -13.45 6.15
C TYR A 8 -10.30 -12.04 5.69
N ILE A 9 -10.17 -11.77 4.38
CA ILE A 9 -10.59 -10.49 3.77
C ILE A 9 -12.07 -10.25 4.01
N ASP A 10 -12.90 -11.27 3.86
CA ASP A 10 -14.36 -11.16 4.01
C ASP A 10 -14.75 -10.76 5.44
N LYS A 11 -13.99 -11.20 6.45
CA LYS A 11 -14.21 -10.88 7.87
C LYS A 11 -13.78 -9.46 8.27
N LEU A 12 -13.06 -8.74 7.40
CA LEU A 12 -12.65 -7.36 7.67
C LEU A 12 -13.87 -6.44 7.75
N LYS A 13 -14.02 -5.74 8.88
CA LYS A 13 -15.12 -4.81 9.16
C LYS A 13 -14.65 -3.36 9.04
N PRO A 14 -15.50 -2.42 8.59
CA PRO A 14 -15.20 -1.00 8.65
C PRO A 14 -15.08 -0.54 10.11
N THR A 15 -14.17 0.40 10.37
CA THR A 15 -13.92 0.97 11.71
C THR A 15 -14.34 2.45 11.80
N GLY A 16 -15.09 2.96 10.82
CA GLY A 16 -15.40 4.39 10.70
C GLY A 16 -14.28 5.23 10.08
N GLU A 17 -13.07 4.67 9.99
CA GLU A 17 -11.91 5.25 9.33
C GLU A 17 -11.36 4.29 8.27
N GLN A 18 -10.54 4.83 7.36
CA GLN A 18 -9.84 3.99 6.38
C GLN A 18 -8.62 3.35 7.03
N TYR A 19 -8.47 2.03 6.86
CA TYR A 19 -7.26 1.33 7.28
C TYR A 19 -6.73 0.42 6.17
N GLU A 20 -5.47 0.03 6.32
CA GLU A 20 -4.73 -0.75 5.34
C GLU A 20 -4.07 -1.97 6.00
N ILE A 21 -4.22 -3.14 5.40
CA ILE A 21 -3.60 -4.39 5.85
C ILE A 21 -2.62 -4.87 4.78
N SER A 22 -1.39 -5.17 5.19
CA SER A 22 -0.38 -5.75 4.31
C SER A 22 -0.65 -7.23 4.06
N LEU A 23 -0.76 -7.61 2.79
CA LEU A 23 -0.85 -9.01 2.35
C LEU A 23 0.53 -9.61 2.01
N GLY A 24 1.60 -8.82 2.13
CA GLY A 24 2.94 -9.20 1.69
C GLY A 24 3.26 -8.75 0.26
N PHE A 25 4.54 -8.83 -0.12
CA PHE A 25 5.04 -8.46 -1.46
C PHE A 25 4.50 -7.12 -2.00
N ARG A 26 4.34 -6.11 -1.12
CA ARG A 26 3.83 -4.77 -1.44
C ARG A 26 2.36 -4.71 -1.88
N LEU A 27 1.62 -5.79 -1.69
CA LEU A 27 0.17 -5.84 -1.87
C LEU A 27 -0.52 -5.54 -0.54
N PHE A 28 -1.56 -4.73 -0.61
CA PHE A 28 -2.32 -4.29 0.54
C PHE A 28 -3.81 -4.36 0.24
N VAL A 29 -4.59 -4.59 1.28
CA VAL A 29 -6.05 -4.40 1.25
C VAL A 29 -6.36 -3.13 1.99
N VAL A 30 -7.07 -2.24 1.32
CA VAL A 30 -7.56 -0.99 1.88
C VAL A 30 -9.05 -1.16 2.14
N VAL A 31 -9.44 -1.00 3.41
CA VAL A 31 -10.84 -1.01 3.84
C VAL A 31 -11.24 0.43 4.13
N SER A 32 -12.24 0.93 3.41
CA SER A 32 -12.75 2.28 3.61
C SER A 32 -13.64 2.35 4.86
N ALA A 33 -13.84 3.57 5.37
CA ALA A 33 -14.80 3.85 6.43
C ALA A 33 -16.23 3.33 6.13
N LYS A 34 -16.60 3.25 4.84
CA LYS A 34 -17.90 2.75 4.35
C LYS A 34 -17.92 1.24 4.12
N GLY A 35 -16.83 0.52 4.41
CA GLY A 35 -16.73 -0.94 4.26
C GLY A 35 -16.34 -1.40 2.87
N VAL A 36 -16.01 -0.49 1.94
CA VAL A 36 -15.52 -0.85 0.61
C VAL A 36 -14.09 -1.40 0.75
N LYS A 37 -13.86 -2.59 0.20
CA LYS A 37 -12.56 -3.25 0.20
C LYS A 37 -11.92 -3.10 -1.19
N SER A 38 -10.69 -2.62 -1.24
CA SER A 38 -9.94 -2.45 -2.48
C SER A 38 -8.52 -2.98 -2.32
N TYR A 39 -7.94 -3.46 -3.41
CA TYR A 39 -6.56 -3.94 -3.42
C TYR A 39 -5.64 -2.86 -3.94
N ARG A 40 -4.50 -2.67 -3.27
CA ARG A 40 -3.50 -1.68 -3.65
C ARG A 40 -2.12 -2.31 -3.71
N TYR A 41 -1.46 -2.13 -4.85
CA TYR A 41 -0.07 -2.51 -5.01
C TYR A 41 0.80 -1.27 -4.93
N LYS A 42 1.73 -1.23 -3.98
CA LYS A 42 2.67 -0.11 -3.80
C LYS A 42 4.03 -0.49 -4.35
N TYR A 43 4.33 -0.13 -5.60
CA TYR A 43 5.69 -0.26 -6.09
C TYR A 43 6.44 1.05 -5.99
N THR A 44 7.73 0.93 -5.71
CA THR A 44 8.68 2.02 -5.91
C THR A 44 9.37 1.76 -7.23
N ASP A 45 9.21 2.69 -8.16
CA ASP A 45 10.04 2.72 -9.35
C ASP A 45 11.43 3.28 -8.98
N LEU A 46 12.45 2.45 -9.21
CA LEU A 46 13.84 2.76 -8.88
C LEU A 46 14.39 3.86 -9.79
N THR A 47 13.89 3.99 -11.02
CA THR A 47 14.32 5.01 -11.97
C THR A 47 13.89 6.41 -11.53
N THR A 48 12.70 6.54 -10.95
CA THR A 48 12.20 7.80 -10.38
C THR A 48 12.86 8.16 -9.05
N LYS A 49 13.24 7.18 -8.20
CA LYS A 49 14.04 7.45 -6.98
C LYS A 49 15.45 7.95 -7.32
N ALA A 50 16.12 7.31 -8.27
CA ALA A 50 17.44 7.75 -8.74
C ALA A 50 17.37 9.17 -9.33
N ARG A 51 16.33 9.45 -10.14
CA ARG A 51 16.08 10.79 -10.69
C ARG A 51 15.81 11.85 -9.62
N LYS A 52 15.01 11.54 -8.59
CA LYS A 52 14.76 12.46 -7.46
C LYS A 52 16.03 12.74 -6.65
N LYS A 53 16.87 11.72 -6.40
CA LYS A 53 18.16 11.90 -5.70
C LYS A 53 19.11 12.81 -6.50
N LYS A 54 19.18 12.63 -7.82
CA LYS A 54 19.98 13.49 -8.71
C LYS A 54 19.50 14.95 -8.70
N ILE A 55 18.19 15.17 -8.75
CA ILE A 55 17.59 16.53 -8.69
C ILE A 55 17.82 17.19 -7.33
N SER A 56 17.72 16.44 -6.23
CA SER A 56 18.01 16.96 -4.89
C SER A 56 19.47 17.39 -4.75
N LEU A 57 20.42 16.59 -5.24
CA LEU A 57 21.85 16.92 -5.16
C LEU A 57 22.21 18.16 -5.99
N ALA A 58 21.59 18.32 -7.16
CA ALA A 58 21.80 19.45 -8.06
C ALA A 58 21.19 20.77 -7.56
N ARG A 59 20.32 20.75 -6.55
CA ARG A 59 19.74 21.95 -5.92
C ARG A 59 20.54 22.45 -4.71
N THR A 60 21.48 21.65 -4.21
CA THR A 60 22.32 21.98 -3.06
C THR A 60 23.69 22.53 -3.46
N LEU A 61 23.99 22.55 -4.76
CA LEU A 61 25.14 23.21 -5.39
C LEU A 61 24.68 24.53 -5.99
#